data_AF-A0A2G2LUX9-F1
#
_entry.id   AF-A0A2G2LUX9-F1
#
_cell.length_a   1.000
_cell.length_b   1.000
_cell.length_c   1.000
_cell.angle_alpha   90.00
_cell.angle_beta   90.00
_cell.angle_gamma   90.00
#
_symmetry.space_group_name_H-M   'P 1'
#
loop_
_entity.id
_entity.type
_entity.pdbx_description
1 polymer ?
#
loop_
_entity_poly.entity_id
_entity_poly.type
_entity_poly.pdbx_seq_one_letter_code
_entity_poly.pdbx_strand_id
1 'polypeptide(L)'
;MAIILSTLKMKASKVLVICTILLINNFIYKLAFADEQTQHLITAGWLEGVLLQPGNIRMRAKLDTGAKTSSLHAVDIKRFEKKGEQWVSFRTGIDKMVQIKLPLVREVKIKDHKLKATVRPVVEMKFCLHNRIFTSEFSLIDRSQFNYPILLGRLLLQQGIIVDPSLTFTVRSNKKKCEAALKMDEK
;
A
#
# COMPACT_ATOMS: atom_id res chain seq x y z
N MET A 1 67.56 -22.53 2.43
CA MET A 1 67.25 -22.42 0.99
C MET A 1 66.02 -21.54 0.86
N ALA A 2 66.18 -20.45 0.12
CA ALA A 2 65.29 -19.31 -0.05
C ALA A 2 63.79 -19.60 -0.10
N ILE A 3 62.99 -18.94 0.77
CA ILE A 3 61.73 -18.27 0.38
C ILE A 3 61.52 -17.07 1.34
N ILE A 4 62.36 -16.03 1.22
CA ILE A 4 62.10 -14.71 1.80
C ILE A 4 61.71 -13.80 0.63
N LEU A 5 60.53 -13.19 0.71
CA LEU A 5 60.06 -12.01 -0.02
C LEU A 5 60.31 -11.96 -1.55
N SER A 6 59.32 -12.38 -2.35
CA SER A 6 59.19 -11.94 -3.76
C SER A 6 57.99 -11.00 -3.93
N THR A 7 58.26 -9.75 -3.58
CA THR A 7 57.72 -8.49 -4.12
C THR A 7 56.53 -8.55 -5.08
N LEU A 8 55.43 -7.98 -4.59
CA LEU A 8 54.37 -7.30 -5.32
C LEU A 8 54.94 -6.21 -6.27
N LYS A 9 55.52 -6.57 -7.42
CA LYS A 9 55.91 -5.62 -8.49
C LYS A 9 54.79 -5.50 -9.52
N MET A 10 53.65 -4.98 -9.09
CA MET A 10 52.61 -4.58 -10.02
C MET A 10 52.96 -3.19 -10.56
N LYS A 11 53.26 -3.06 -11.86
CA LYS A 11 53.58 -1.76 -12.50
C LYS A 11 52.48 -0.75 -12.16
N ALA A 12 52.83 0.51 -11.87
CA ALA A 12 51.89 1.58 -11.51
C ALA A 12 50.69 1.69 -12.49
N SER A 13 50.92 1.42 -13.78
CA SER A 13 49.88 1.33 -14.81
C SER A 13 48.80 0.26 -14.53
N LYS A 14 49.17 -0.93 -14.00
CA LYS A 14 48.21 -1.99 -13.64
C LYS A 14 47.44 -1.67 -12.35
N VAL A 15 48.09 -1.01 -11.39
CA VAL A 15 47.42 -0.53 -10.16
C VAL A 15 46.37 0.52 -10.51
N LEU A 16 46.70 1.45 -11.41
CA LEU A 16 45.77 2.48 -11.87
C LEU A 16 44.55 1.89 -12.59
N VAL A 17 44.74 0.89 -13.46
CA VAL A 17 43.64 0.20 -14.17
C VAL A 17 42.73 -0.56 -13.20
N ILE A 18 43.28 -1.22 -12.18
CA ILE A 18 42.46 -1.93 -11.18
C ILE A 18 41.67 -0.92 -10.34
N CYS A 19 42.28 0.19 -9.92
CA CYS A 19 41.59 1.25 -9.21
C CYS A 19 40.48 1.89 -10.05
N THR A 20 40.70 2.15 -11.34
CA THR A 20 39.64 2.71 -12.20
C THR A 20 38.50 1.72 -12.42
N ILE A 21 38.78 0.43 -12.61
CA ILE A 21 37.73 -0.60 -12.71
C ILE A 21 36.93 -0.71 -11.40
N LEU A 22 37.58 -0.69 -10.24
CA LEU A 22 36.90 -0.71 -8.93
C LEU A 22 36.04 0.54 -8.71
N LEU A 23 36.53 1.72 -9.09
CA LEU A 23 35.79 2.98 -9.01
C LEU A 23 34.59 2.99 -9.96
N ILE A 24 34.76 2.52 -11.19
CA ILE A 24 33.68 2.41 -12.19
C ILE A 24 32.62 1.42 -11.70
N ASN A 25 33.01 0.26 -11.18
CA ASN A 25 32.07 -0.72 -10.63
C ASN A 25 31.30 -0.13 -9.45
N ASN A 26 31.96 0.52 -8.49
CA ASN A 26 31.28 1.16 -7.35
C ASN A 26 30.31 2.26 -7.81
N PHE A 27 30.68 3.01 -8.85
CA PHE A 27 29.82 4.02 -9.46
C PHE A 27 28.60 3.41 -10.19
N ILE A 28 28.79 2.32 -10.93
CA ILE A 28 27.70 1.57 -11.57
C ILE A 28 26.75 0.97 -10.51
N TYR A 29 27.28 0.41 -9.42
CA TYR A 29 26.45 -0.06 -8.31
C TYR A 29 25.65 1.10 -7.70
N LYS A 30 26.25 2.26 -7.47
CA LYS A 30 25.52 3.44 -6.96
C LYS A 30 24.44 3.93 -7.93
N LEU A 31 24.69 3.93 -9.23
CA LEU A 31 23.69 4.29 -10.25
C LEU A 31 22.53 3.28 -10.28
N ALA A 32 22.82 1.98 -10.19
CA ALA A 32 21.80 0.93 -10.16
C ALA A 32 20.91 1.01 -8.91
N PHE A 33 21.47 1.38 -7.75
CA PHE A 33 20.71 1.54 -6.50
C PHE A 33 20.07 2.92 -6.31
N ALA A 34 20.45 3.94 -7.10
CA ALA A 34 19.88 5.28 -7.00
C ALA A 34 18.44 5.38 -7.53
N ASP A 35 18.03 4.49 -8.43
CA ASP A 35 16.69 4.51 -9.06
C ASP A 35 15.60 3.85 -8.18
N GLU A 36 15.99 3.00 -7.23
CA GLU A 36 15.05 2.12 -6.51
C GLU A 36 14.34 2.79 -5.31
N GLN A 37 14.77 3.98 -4.88
CA GLN A 37 14.29 4.59 -3.62
C GLN A 37 13.68 5.99 -3.74
N THR A 38 13.16 6.36 -4.92
CA THR A 38 12.26 7.51 -4.98
C THR A 38 10.84 7.04 -4.63
N GLN A 39 10.49 7.07 -3.34
CA GLN A 39 9.07 7.11 -2.94
C GLN A 39 8.48 8.40 -3.52
N HIS A 40 8.07 8.34 -4.78
CA HIS A 40 7.45 9.46 -5.46
C HIS A 40 6.21 9.86 -4.67
N LEU A 41 6.19 11.06 -4.10
CA LEU A 41 5.01 11.59 -3.44
C LEU A 41 3.87 11.68 -4.47
N ILE A 42 2.65 11.30 -4.08
CA ILE A 42 1.45 11.60 -4.86
C ILE A 42 0.72 12.76 -4.18
N THR A 43 0.32 13.74 -4.97
CA THR A 43 -0.66 14.76 -4.52
C THR A 43 -2.03 14.31 -4.99
N ALA A 44 -2.94 14.08 -4.05
CA ALA A 44 -4.28 13.60 -4.29
C ALA A 44 -5.30 14.60 -3.74
N GLY A 45 -6.48 14.66 -4.34
CA GLY A 45 -7.59 15.43 -3.79
C GLY A 45 -8.13 14.81 -2.50
N TRP A 46 -8.93 15.56 -1.75
CA TRP A 46 -9.60 15.03 -0.54
C TRP A 46 -10.65 13.95 -0.85
N LEU A 47 -11.07 13.83 -2.11
CA LEU A 47 -11.97 12.80 -2.60
C LEU A 47 -11.40 12.18 -3.87
N GLU A 48 -11.19 10.87 -3.86
CA GLU A 48 -10.59 10.15 -4.98
C GLU A 48 -11.33 8.88 -5.36
N GLY A 49 -11.09 8.41 -6.59
CA GLY A 49 -11.57 7.12 -7.06
C GLY A 49 -10.52 6.03 -6.83
N VAL A 50 -10.86 5.01 -6.04
CA VAL A 50 -10.00 3.85 -5.80
C VAL A 50 -10.54 2.59 -6.47
N LEU A 51 -9.65 1.64 -6.73
CA LEU A 51 -9.99 0.29 -7.20
C LEU A 51 -9.56 -0.74 -6.14
N LEU A 52 -10.52 -1.27 -5.39
CA LEU A 52 -10.27 -2.26 -4.34
C LEU A 52 -9.90 -3.62 -4.92
N GLN A 53 -9.02 -4.32 -4.20
CA GLN A 53 -8.70 -5.72 -4.40
C GLN A 53 -8.81 -6.50 -3.09
N PRO A 54 -9.26 -7.77 -3.13
CA PRO A 54 -9.79 -8.46 -4.30
C PRO A 54 -11.16 -7.91 -4.75
N GLY A 55 -11.59 -8.28 -5.96
CA GLY A 55 -12.94 -8.01 -6.46
C GLY A 55 -13.06 -6.89 -7.49
N ASN A 56 -11.97 -6.16 -7.77
CA ASN A 56 -11.92 -5.12 -8.81
C ASN A 56 -13.09 -4.12 -8.69
N ILE A 57 -13.34 -3.64 -7.47
CA ILE A 57 -14.50 -2.80 -7.13
C ILE A 57 -14.07 -1.34 -7.15
N ARG A 58 -14.70 -0.52 -7.99
CA ARG A 58 -14.42 0.92 -8.06
C ARG A 58 -15.31 1.68 -7.07
N MET A 59 -14.69 2.45 -6.18
CA MET A 59 -15.42 3.18 -5.13
C MET A 59 -14.80 4.55 -4.88
N ARG A 60 -15.59 5.48 -4.35
CA ARG A 60 -15.11 6.79 -3.91
C ARG A 60 -14.53 6.68 -2.50
N ALA A 61 -13.36 7.28 -2.29
CA ALA A 61 -12.66 7.29 -1.02
C ALA A 61 -12.39 8.73 -0.58
N LYS A 62 -12.80 9.06 0.65
CA LYS A 62 -12.43 10.31 1.30
C LYS A 62 -11.04 10.16 1.92
N LEU A 63 -10.10 11.01 1.55
CA LEU A 63 -8.79 11.09 2.19
C LEU A 63 -8.94 12.03 3.39
N ASP A 64 -8.79 11.47 4.60
CA ASP A 64 -9.15 12.15 5.84
C ASP A 64 -7.96 12.22 6.79
N THR A 65 -7.29 13.37 6.79
CA THR A 65 -6.17 13.65 7.70
C THR A 65 -6.58 13.70 9.17
N GLY A 66 -7.88 13.87 9.48
CA GLY A 66 -8.42 13.81 10.84
C GLY A 66 -8.50 12.39 11.41
N ALA A 67 -8.62 11.37 10.56
CA ALA A 67 -8.74 9.98 10.98
C ALA A 67 -7.40 9.27 11.10
N LYS A 68 -7.20 8.47 12.17
CA LYS A 68 -6.01 7.63 12.32
C LYS A 68 -6.03 6.44 11.35
N THR A 69 -7.14 5.71 11.33
CA THR A 69 -7.30 4.43 10.61
C THR A 69 -8.31 4.55 9.47
N SER A 70 -8.16 3.71 8.45
CA SER A 70 -9.09 3.64 7.33
C SER A 70 -10.36 2.82 7.67
N SER A 71 -11.47 3.09 6.98
CA SER A 71 -12.73 2.33 7.13
C SER A 71 -13.38 2.05 5.78
N LEU A 72 -14.01 0.88 5.67
CA LEU A 72 -14.64 0.40 4.45
C LEU A 72 -16.11 0.07 4.73
N HIS A 73 -16.98 0.53 3.83
CA HIS A 73 -18.37 0.13 3.78
C HIS A 73 -18.47 -1.38 3.61
N ALA A 74 -19.09 -2.05 4.57
CA ALA A 74 -19.30 -3.48 4.53
C ALA A 74 -20.62 -3.84 5.22
N VAL A 75 -21.34 -4.78 4.60
CA VAL A 75 -22.58 -5.36 5.12
C VAL A 75 -22.48 -6.89 5.13
N ASP A 76 -23.43 -7.57 5.77
CA ASP A 76 -23.45 -9.03 5.91
C ASP A 76 -22.13 -9.61 6.43
N ILE A 77 -21.57 -8.94 7.44
CA ILE A 77 -20.28 -9.29 8.04
C ILE A 77 -20.44 -10.57 8.88
N LYS A 78 -19.81 -11.66 8.43
CA LYS A 78 -19.82 -12.97 9.08
C LYS A 78 -18.40 -13.41 9.41
N ARG A 79 -18.17 -13.79 10.67
CA ARG A 79 -16.89 -14.36 11.14
C ARG A 79 -16.94 -15.88 11.00
N PHE A 80 -15.84 -16.48 10.61
CA PHE A 80 -15.73 -17.93 10.48
C PHE A 80 -14.28 -18.38 10.62
N GLU A 81 -14.08 -19.65 10.96
CA GLU A 81 -12.76 -20.25 10.99
C GLU A 81 -12.48 -21.00 9.69
N LYS A 82 -11.25 -20.91 9.18
CA LYS A 82 -10.78 -21.64 8.01
C LYS A 82 -9.35 -22.12 8.25
N LYS A 83 -9.14 -23.44 8.28
CA LYS A 83 -7.83 -24.06 8.51
C LYS A 83 -7.14 -23.56 9.81
N GLY A 84 -7.91 -23.37 10.88
CA GLY A 84 -7.38 -22.89 12.17
C GLY A 84 -7.16 -21.38 12.27
N GLU A 85 -7.43 -20.61 11.21
CA GLU A 85 -7.33 -19.14 11.21
C GLU A 85 -8.71 -18.48 11.26
N GLN A 86 -8.79 -17.31 11.90
CA GLN A 86 -10.00 -16.49 11.93
C GLN A 86 -10.13 -15.67 10.63
N TRP A 87 -11.30 -15.74 10.01
CA TRP A 87 -11.62 -15.07 8.74
C TRP A 87 -12.92 -14.28 8.87
N VAL A 88 -13.10 -13.32 7.96
CA VAL A 88 -14.34 -12.56 7.83
C VAL A 88 -14.83 -12.54 6.39
N SER A 89 -16.13 -12.79 6.21
CA SER A 89 -16.86 -12.71 4.95
C SER A 89 -17.75 -11.48 5.01
N PHE A 90 -17.70 -10.60 4.01
CA PHE A 90 -18.53 -9.39 3.97
C PHE A 90 -18.88 -9.02 2.52
N ARG A 91 -19.94 -8.23 2.33
CA ARG A 91 -20.29 -7.63 1.03
C ARG A 91 -19.92 -6.16 1.03
N THR A 92 -19.33 -5.70 -0.06
CA THR A 92 -18.99 -4.28 -0.27
C THR A 92 -19.25 -3.86 -1.71
N GLY A 93 -19.50 -2.57 -1.94
CA GLY A 93 -19.86 -2.02 -3.25
C GLY A 93 -20.69 -0.75 -3.11
N ILE A 94 -21.14 -0.21 -4.25
CA ILE A 94 -22.15 0.87 -4.31
C ILE A 94 -23.39 0.30 -5.01
N ASP A 95 -23.32 0.14 -6.34
CA ASP A 95 -24.44 -0.40 -7.13
C ASP A 95 -24.41 -1.94 -7.19
N LYS A 96 -23.20 -2.50 -7.33
CA LYS A 96 -22.96 -3.94 -7.36
C LYS A 96 -22.20 -4.36 -6.11
N MET A 97 -22.88 -5.07 -5.23
CA MET A 97 -22.29 -5.66 -4.04
C MET A 97 -21.50 -6.91 -4.41
N VAL A 98 -20.25 -6.99 -3.96
CA VAL A 98 -19.35 -8.13 -4.17
C VAL A 98 -19.02 -8.75 -2.82
N GLN A 99 -19.11 -10.08 -2.75
CA GLN A 99 -18.73 -10.85 -1.58
C GLN A 99 -17.20 -11.02 -1.55
N ILE A 100 -16.59 -10.63 -0.42
CA ILE A 100 -15.16 -10.79 -0.15
C ILE A 100 -14.98 -11.66 1.10
N LYS A 101 -13.91 -12.45 1.12
CA LYS A 101 -13.45 -13.23 2.28
C LYS A 101 -11.96 -12.95 2.50
N LEU A 102 -11.61 -12.48 3.68
CA LEU A 102 -10.21 -12.16 4.05
C LEU A 102 -9.91 -12.65 5.48
N PRO A 103 -8.64 -12.91 5.80
CA PRO A 103 -8.20 -13.13 7.18
C PRO A 103 -8.60 -11.96 8.08
N LEU A 104 -9.03 -12.27 9.30
CA LEU A 104 -9.29 -11.28 10.33
C LEU A 104 -7.96 -10.85 10.94
N VAL A 105 -7.58 -9.58 10.76
CA VAL A 105 -6.33 -9.04 11.34
C VAL A 105 -6.49 -8.81 12.84
N ARG A 106 -7.59 -8.15 13.23
CA ARG A 106 -7.92 -7.83 14.62
C ARG A 106 -9.35 -7.34 14.74
N GLU A 107 -9.81 -7.12 15.97
CA GLU A 107 -11.06 -6.44 16.25
C GLU A 107 -10.83 -5.12 16.99
N VAL A 108 -11.62 -4.10 16.65
CA VAL A 108 -11.61 -2.81 17.35
C VAL A 108 -12.93 -2.55 18.05
N LYS A 109 -12.86 -2.26 19.35
CA LYS A 109 -14.00 -1.74 20.11
C LYS A 109 -14.10 -0.24 19.86
N ILE A 110 -15.16 0.18 19.18
CA ILE A 110 -15.48 1.60 19.02
C ILE A 110 -16.42 1.98 20.14
N LYS A 111 -15.92 2.81 21.07
CA LYS A 111 -16.75 3.45 22.09
C LYS A 111 -17.50 4.58 21.41
N ASP A 112 -18.80 4.41 21.23
CA ASP A 112 -19.67 5.50 20.87
C ASP A 112 -20.19 6.14 22.16
N HIS A 113 -20.18 7.47 22.25
CA HIS A 113 -20.61 8.18 23.45
C HIS A 113 -22.12 8.09 23.69
N LYS A 114 -22.89 7.63 22.70
CA LYS A 114 -24.37 7.54 22.76
C LYS A 114 -24.95 6.17 22.41
N LEU A 115 -24.14 5.22 21.93
CA LEU A 115 -24.59 3.89 21.50
C LEU A 115 -23.72 2.79 22.15
N LYS A 116 -24.27 1.56 22.22
CA LYS A 116 -23.53 0.38 22.67
C LYS A 116 -22.22 0.26 21.87
N ALA A 117 -21.12 0.02 22.58
CA ALA A 117 -19.81 -0.15 21.96
C ALA A 117 -19.89 -1.20 20.84
N THR A 118 -19.50 -0.81 19.62
CA THR A 118 -19.56 -1.70 18.46
C THR A 118 -18.19 -2.29 18.18
N VAL A 119 -18.13 -3.62 18.07
CA VAL A 119 -16.90 -4.34 17.70
C VAL A 119 -16.84 -4.44 16.18
N ARG A 120 -15.82 -3.81 15.58
CA ARG A 120 -15.60 -3.85 14.14
C ARG A 120 -14.44 -4.79 13.81
N PRO A 121 -14.61 -5.76 12.90
CA PRO A 121 -13.50 -6.53 12.39
C PRO A 121 -12.61 -5.66 11.49
N VAL A 122 -11.32 -5.94 11.50
CA VAL A 122 -10.31 -5.27 10.69
C VAL A 122 -9.71 -6.28 9.72
N VAL A 123 -9.63 -5.90 8.45
CA VAL A 123 -8.99 -6.67 7.39
C VAL A 123 -7.89 -5.84 6.74
N GLU A 124 -6.85 -6.49 6.25
CA GLU A 124 -5.87 -5.87 5.36
C GLU A 124 -6.30 -6.04 3.91
N MET A 125 -6.27 -4.96 3.13
CA MET A 125 -6.65 -4.99 1.72
C MET A 125 -5.70 -4.14 0.87
N LYS A 126 -5.41 -4.66 -0.33
CA LYS A 126 -4.74 -3.90 -1.40
C LYS A 126 -5.78 -3.09 -2.17
N PHE A 127 -5.39 -1.91 -2.62
CA PHE A 127 -6.21 -1.12 -3.52
C PHE A 127 -5.34 -0.21 -4.38
N CYS A 128 -5.88 0.20 -5.53
CA CYS A 128 -5.19 1.08 -6.44
C CYS A 128 -5.69 2.53 -6.32
N LEU A 129 -4.76 3.45 -6.08
CA LEU A 129 -4.95 4.90 -6.05
C LEU A 129 -3.85 5.53 -6.93
N HIS A 130 -4.21 6.43 -7.84
CA HIS A 130 -3.25 7.07 -8.76
C HIS A 130 -2.35 6.09 -9.55
N ASN A 131 -2.92 4.94 -9.94
CA ASN A 131 -2.19 3.84 -10.61
C ASN A 131 -1.10 3.17 -9.75
N ARG A 132 -1.14 3.35 -8.43
CA ARG A 132 -0.24 2.72 -7.47
C ARG A 132 -1.01 1.82 -6.52
N ILE A 133 -0.38 0.74 -6.12
CA ILE A 133 -0.94 -0.18 -5.14
C ILE A 133 -0.54 0.27 -3.76
N PHE A 134 -1.54 0.33 -2.90
CA PHE A 134 -1.38 0.57 -1.48
C PHE A 134 -2.02 -0.57 -0.72
N THR A 135 -1.41 -0.90 0.41
CA THR A 135 -1.94 -1.85 1.39
C THR A 135 -2.36 -1.07 2.63
N SER A 136 -3.57 -1.30 3.11
CA SER A 136 -4.08 -0.69 4.33
C SER A 136 -4.99 -1.64 5.08
N GLU A 137 -4.96 -1.53 6.40
CA GLU A 137 -6.02 -2.05 7.25
C GLU A 137 -7.30 -1.22 7.09
N PHE A 138 -8.45 -1.88 7.04
CA PHE A 138 -9.77 -1.29 7.03
C PHE A 138 -10.63 -1.87 8.15
N SER A 139 -11.17 -1.01 9.01
CA SER A 139 -12.29 -1.43 9.87
C SER A 139 -13.56 -1.57 9.03
N LEU A 140 -14.23 -2.71 9.11
CA LEU A 140 -15.47 -2.99 8.40
C LEU A 140 -16.67 -2.43 9.16
N ILE A 141 -17.48 -1.61 8.49
CA ILE A 141 -18.65 -0.95 9.07
C ILE A 141 -19.72 -0.69 8.00
N ASP A 142 -21.00 -0.76 8.38
CA ASP A 142 -22.07 -0.22 7.56
C ASP A 142 -21.96 1.32 7.48
N ARG A 143 -21.77 1.81 6.26
CA ARG A 143 -21.61 3.23 5.93
C ARG A 143 -22.71 3.70 4.99
N SER A 144 -23.83 2.97 4.90
CA SER A 144 -24.99 3.30 4.06
C SER A 144 -25.54 4.70 4.32
N GLN A 145 -25.39 5.21 5.55
CA GLN A 145 -25.80 6.55 5.98
C GLN A 145 -24.74 7.65 5.75
N PHE A 146 -23.60 7.33 5.14
CA PHE A 146 -22.52 8.28 4.89
C PHE A 146 -22.33 8.53 3.39
N ASN A 147 -21.87 9.73 3.03
CA ASN A 147 -21.65 10.12 1.64
C ASN A 147 -20.56 9.32 0.91
N TYR A 148 -19.60 8.78 1.67
CA TYR A 148 -18.43 8.10 1.13
C TYR A 148 -18.26 6.71 1.73
N PRO A 149 -18.22 5.67 0.89
CA PRO A 149 -18.15 4.30 1.37
C PRO A 149 -16.74 3.90 1.82
N ILE A 150 -15.70 4.67 1.46
CA ILE A 150 -14.34 4.47 1.94
C ILE A 150 -13.83 5.75 2.58
N LEU A 151 -13.10 5.59 3.69
CA LEU A 151 -12.34 6.63 4.34
C LEU A 151 -10.89 6.14 4.50
N LEU A 152 -9.92 6.93 4.02
CA LEU A 152 -8.49 6.64 4.09
C LEU A 152 -7.85 7.55 5.15
N GLY A 153 -7.31 6.94 6.22
CA GLY A 153 -6.74 7.65 7.36
C GLY A 153 -5.22 7.86 7.26
N ARG A 154 -4.65 8.58 8.25
CA ARG A 154 -3.23 8.94 8.29
C ARG A 154 -2.24 7.78 8.20
N LEU A 155 -2.58 6.60 8.73
CA LEU A 155 -1.69 5.43 8.64
C LEU A 155 -1.41 4.99 7.20
N LEU A 156 -2.36 5.26 6.30
CA LEU A 156 -2.18 5.08 4.88
C LEU A 156 -1.61 6.34 4.22
N LEU A 157 -2.10 7.53 4.56
CA LEU A 157 -1.63 8.78 3.93
C LEU A 157 -0.13 9.03 4.11
N GLN A 158 0.44 8.59 5.24
CA GLN A 158 1.89 8.68 5.49
C GLN A 158 2.75 7.85 4.51
N GLN A 159 2.16 6.97 3.68
CA GLN A 159 2.85 6.22 2.62
C GLN A 159 3.14 7.09 1.38
N GLY A 160 3.40 8.39 1.57
CA GLY A 160 3.72 9.34 0.49
C GLY A 160 2.52 9.97 -0.20
N ILE A 161 1.40 10.17 0.50
CA ILE A 161 0.19 10.82 -0.02
C ILE A 161 0.03 12.21 0.60
N ILE A 162 0.13 13.25 -0.22
CA ILE A 162 -0.23 14.63 0.13
C ILE A 162 -1.68 14.85 -0.26
N VAL A 163 -2.49 15.39 0.66
CA VAL A 163 -3.90 15.69 0.43
C VAL A 163 -4.06 17.18 0.14
N ASP A 164 -4.53 17.50 -1.07
CA ASP A 164 -4.94 18.84 -1.45
C ASP A 164 -6.48 18.97 -1.27
N PRO A 165 -6.95 19.75 -0.29
CA PRO A 165 -8.37 19.91 -0.03
C PRO A 165 -9.11 20.72 -1.11
N SER A 166 -8.40 21.41 -2.00
CA SER A 166 -9.00 22.15 -3.13
C SER A 166 -9.36 21.26 -4.31
N LEU A 167 -8.86 20.01 -4.33
CA LEU A 167 -8.98 19.11 -5.47
C LEU A 167 -9.86 17.89 -5.16
N THR A 168 -10.47 17.33 -6.20
CA THR A 168 -11.14 16.02 -6.18
C THR A 168 -10.89 15.29 -7.50
N PHE A 169 -10.88 13.95 -7.46
CA PHE A 169 -10.78 13.08 -8.64
C PHE A 169 -9.58 13.42 -9.56
N THR A 170 -8.43 13.70 -8.96
CA THR A 170 -7.25 14.23 -9.68
C THR A 170 -6.68 13.25 -10.69
N VAL A 171 -6.72 11.94 -10.37
CA VAL A 171 -6.27 10.87 -11.28
C VAL A 171 -7.27 9.74 -11.28
N ARG A 172 -7.80 9.44 -12.47
CA ARG A 172 -8.59 8.23 -12.67
C ARG A 172 -7.67 7.01 -12.70
N SER A 173 -7.63 6.23 -11.63
CA SER A 173 -6.92 4.93 -11.60
C SER A 173 -7.33 4.06 -12.79
N ASN A 174 -6.39 3.77 -13.69
CA ASN A 174 -6.56 2.99 -14.90
C ASN A 174 -6.45 1.50 -14.56
N LYS A 175 -7.49 0.73 -14.90
CA LYS A 175 -7.56 -0.70 -14.56
C LYS A 175 -6.34 -1.50 -15.05
N LYS A 176 -5.88 -1.29 -16.29
CA LYS A 176 -4.71 -2.00 -16.85
C LYS A 176 -3.43 -1.64 -16.08
N LYS A 177 -3.25 -0.36 -15.72
CA LYS A 177 -2.09 0.08 -14.92
C LYS A 177 -2.14 -0.48 -13.50
N CYS A 178 -3.31 -0.49 -12.88
CA CYS A 178 -3.51 -1.09 -11.56
C CYS A 178 -3.25 -2.60 -11.56
N GLU A 179 -3.72 -3.33 -12.58
CA GLU A 179 -3.44 -4.76 -12.74
C GLU A 179 -1.96 -5.05 -12.95
N ALA A 180 -1.26 -4.23 -13.73
CA ALA A 180 0.18 -4.33 -13.88
C ALA A 180 0.92 -4.06 -12.56
N ALA A 181 0.50 -3.02 -11.82
CA ALA A 181 1.10 -2.68 -10.53
C ALA A 181 0.86 -3.75 -9.46
N LEU A 182 -0.30 -4.42 -9.45
CA LEU A 182 -0.57 -5.56 -8.56
C LEU A 182 0.38 -6.73 -8.82
N LYS A 183 0.69 -7.02 -10.09
CA LYS A 183 1.61 -8.11 -10.47
C LYS A 183 3.06 -7.84 -10.08
N MET A 184 3.45 -6.57 -9.98
CA MET A 184 4.80 -6.16 -9.56
C MET A 184 4.96 -6.29 -8.04
N ASP A 185 3.90 -6.04 -7.27
CA ASP A 185 3.88 -6.13 -5.80
C ASP A 185 3.83 -7.57 -5.25
N GLU A 186 3.62 -8.57 -6.11
CA GLU A 186 3.63 -10.00 -5.77
C GLU A 186 4.97 -10.70 -6.05
N LYS A 187 5.95 -10.00 -6.64
CA LYS A 187 7.31 -10.50 -6.90
C LYS A 187 8.28 -9.99 -5.86
#